data_AF-A0A7S4VMU5-F1
#
_entry.id   AF-A0A7S4VMU5-F1
#
_cell.length_a   1.000
_cell.length_b   1.000
_cell.length_c   1.000
_cell.angle_alpha   90.00
_cell.angle_beta   90.00
_cell.angle_gamma   90.00
#
_symmetry.space_group_name_H-M   'P 1'
#
loop_
_entity.id
_entity.type
_entity.pdbx_description
1 polymer ?
#
loop_
_entity_poly.entity_id
_entity_poly.type
_entity_poly.pdbx_seq_one_letter_code
_entity_poly.pdbx_strand_id
1 'polypeptide(L)'
;HGHGAALVDERILTNCGRAQLLWESKERKEKYKEQQRQRWGDEKNCTTTTTSSSHDTANNLDTINNNHAINTIDQQQEQYKQQMEADYIKKCTSYVISRLQSLQQATNADILVVLDGATPPVKYDQCAQRKKVRDDAVAEAEATSEAAAASTHNPMEDNEEEEVVRRHIRAAKKAGSTSSSSTSLYPFIQLSILSSLRHAQIPFVMAPYEADGQLAYFASQNYVDVVVTDDSDLIGYASCDNLLYKVKQVEQQQQHPNSDNIHDDSNHRHYIPHEGILLQKSDLGVSSPSCHQAEFHFGDFTKGMITTTFVAAGCDYCPSLRGIGIVTARNIVKESFRDVMGTLCRERRLEEEGNDDHDNTTSTINTILPPLQRVLTKLFQNTYDRRTLTTQDKKDYEQRFLNAIISYRHGVVYDPKIQHCVFSNYL
;
A
#
# COMPACT_ATOMS: atom_id res chain seq x y z
N HIS A 1 -33.60 -13.13 12.56
CA HIS A 1 -34.48 -12.76 11.43
C HIS A 1 -33.93 -11.51 10.76
N GLY A 2 -34.14 -11.42 9.45
CA GLY A 2 -33.28 -10.70 8.50
C GLY A 2 -33.13 -9.20 8.75
N HIS A 3 -32.01 -8.67 8.26
CA HIS A 3 -31.85 -7.39 7.53
C HIS A 3 -30.39 -7.28 7.06
N GLY A 4 -29.97 -8.19 6.16
CA GLY A 4 -28.67 -8.16 5.48
C GLY A 4 -28.76 -7.70 4.03
N ALA A 5 -29.81 -6.97 3.64
CA ALA A 5 -30.16 -6.71 2.24
C ALA A 5 -30.17 -5.23 1.82
N ALA A 6 -29.60 -4.31 2.62
CA ALA A 6 -29.61 -2.89 2.28
C ALA A 6 -28.26 -2.20 2.57
N LEU A 7 -27.18 -2.74 2.02
CA LEU A 7 -25.89 -2.02 1.92
C LEU A 7 -25.19 -2.37 0.60
N VAL A 8 -25.85 -2.14 -0.54
CA VAL A 8 -25.14 -2.14 -1.82
C VAL A 8 -25.77 -1.11 -2.76
N ASP A 9 -25.40 0.16 -2.61
CA ASP A 9 -25.32 1.00 -3.80
C ASP A 9 -24.01 0.60 -4.50
N GLU A 10 -24.09 -0.01 -5.68
CA GLU A 10 -22.92 -0.48 -6.46
C GLU A 10 -21.91 0.65 -6.75
N ARG A 11 -22.34 1.92 -6.63
CA ARG A 11 -21.49 3.10 -6.76
C ARG A 11 -20.54 3.30 -5.57
N ILE A 12 -20.81 2.71 -4.41
CA ILE A 12 -20.06 2.91 -3.14
C ILE A 12 -19.11 1.71 -2.85
N LEU A 13 -19.18 0.65 -3.65
CA LEU A 13 -18.28 -0.49 -3.49
C LEU A 13 -16.82 -0.11 -3.79
N THR A 14 -15.92 -0.43 -2.87
CA THR A 14 -14.47 -0.40 -3.13
C THR A 14 -14.13 -1.31 -4.32
N ASN A 15 -12.97 -1.09 -4.95
CA ASN A 15 -12.50 -1.96 -6.03
C ASN A 15 -12.48 -3.44 -5.62
N CYS A 16 -12.20 -3.72 -4.34
CA CYS A 16 -12.23 -5.04 -3.72
C CYS A 16 -13.65 -5.61 -3.68
N GLY A 17 -14.64 -4.82 -3.26
CA GLY A 17 -16.05 -5.25 -3.25
C GLY A 17 -16.59 -5.56 -4.64
N ARG A 18 -16.23 -4.75 -5.65
CA ARG A 18 -16.56 -5.03 -7.06
C ARG A 18 -15.85 -6.28 -7.57
N ALA A 19 -14.56 -6.43 -7.26
CA ALA A 19 -13.81 -7.62 -7.63
C ALA A 19 -14.37 -8.88 -6.95
N GLN A 20 -14.84 -8.80 -5.71
CA GLN A 20 -15.47 -9.91 -5.00
C GLN A 20 -16.72 -10.39 -5.74
N LEU A 21 -17.61 -9.47 -6.10
CA LEU A 21 -18.83 -9.80 -6.83
C LEU A 21 -18.53 -10.39 -8.21
N LEU A 22 -17.52 -9.86 -8.90
CA LEU A 22 -17.07 -10.40 -10.18
C LEU A 22 -16.48 -11.81 -10.04
N TRP A 23 -15.69 -12.05 -8.99
CA TRP A 23 -15.12 -13.36 -8.68
C TRP A 23 -16.21 -14.36 -8.31
N GLU A 24 -17.13 -14.03 -7.40
CA GLU A 24 -18.28 -14.86 -7.06
C GLU A 24 -19.20 -15.14 -8.27
N SER A 25 -19.30 -14.20 -9.21
CA SER A 25 -20.00 -14.39 -10.48
C SER A 25 -19.25 -15.35 -11.41
N LYS A 26 -17.92 -15.22 -11.52
CA LYS A 26 -17.06 -16.14 -12.28
C LYS A 26 -17.11 -17.55 -11.67
N GLU A 27 -16.94 -17.69 -10.37
CA GLU A 27 -16.98 -18.98 -9.66
C GLU A 27 -18.34 -19.67 -9.82
N ARG A 28 -19.45 -18.92 -9.76
CA ARG A 28 -20.79 -19.46 -10.07
C ARG A 28 -20.90 -19.94 -11.51
N LYS A 29 -20.35 -19.19 -12.48
CA LYS A 29 -20.35 -19.59 -13.90
C LYS A 29 -19.47 -20.81 -14.14
N GLU A 30 -18.32 -20.91 -13.49
CA GLU A 30 -17.41 -22.05 -13.51
C GLU A 30 -18.10 -23.32 -12.97
N LYS A 31 -18.66 -23.25 -11.76
CA LYS A 31 -19.44 -24.35 -11.16
C LYS A 31 -20.62 -24.76 -12.02
N TYR A 32 -21.32 -23.80 -12.63
CA TYR A 32 -22.40 -24.09 -13.57
C TYR A 32 -21.91 -24.79 -14.83
N LYS A 33 -20.80 -24.35 -15.43
CA LYS A 33 -20.18 -25.01 -16.60
C LYS A 33 -19.70 -26.42 -16.26
N GLU A 34 -19.15 -26.63 -15.08
CA GLU A 34 -18.70 -27.94 -14.61
C GLU A 34 -19.87 -28.90 -14.39
N GLN A 35 -20.97 -28.44 -13.78
CA GLN A 35 -22.21 -29.21 -13.67
C GLN A 35 -22.81 -29.56 -15.04
N GLN A 36 -22.74 -28.65 -16.02
CA GLN A 36 -23.19 -28.93 -17.40
C GLN A 36 -22.28 -29.95 -18.11
N ARG A 37 -20.96 -29.89 -17.90
CA ARG A 37 -20.01 -30.87 -18.44
C ARG A 37 -20.21 -32.27 -17.87
N GLN A 38 -20.49 -32.37 -16.56
CA GLN A 38 -20.82 -33.65 -15.92
C GLN A 38 -22.13 -34.24 -16.49
N ARG A 39 -23.20 -33.43 -16.62
CA ARG A 39 -24.47 -33.87 -17.23
C ARG A 39 -24.32 -34.32 -18.68
N TRP A 40 -23.51 -33.62 -19.49
CA TRP A 40 -23.30 -33.97 -20.90
C TRP A 40 -22.39 -35.19 -21.08
N GLY A 41 -21.47 -35.45 -20.14
CA GLY A 41 -20.63 -36.64 -20.12
C GLY A 41 -21.43 -37.92 -19.85
N ASP A 42 -22.42 -37.83 -18.95
CA ASP A 42 -23.29 -38.96 -18.60
C ASP A 42 -24.27 -39.32 -19.73
N GLU A 43 -24.74 -38.33 -20.52
CA GLU A 43 -25.62 -38.57 -21.68
C GLU A 43 -24.91 -39.28 -22.84
N LYS A 44 -23.61 -39.02 -23.07
CA LYS A 44 -22.85 -39.65 -24.17
C LYS A 44 -22.45 -41.10 -23.91
N ASN A 45 -22.36 -41.53 -22.66
CA ASN A 45 -22.09 -42.94 -22.33
C ASN A 45 -23.34 -43.84 -22.43
N CYS A 46 -24.54 -43.26 -22.60
CA CYS A 46 -25.79 -44.02 -22.66
C CYS A 46 -26.27 -44.31 -24.09
N THR A 47 -25.68 -43.72 -25.13
CA THR A 47 -26.16 -43.85 -26.51
C THR A 47 -25.03 -44.05 -27.53
N THR A 48 -24.36 -45.21 -27.50
CA THR A 48 -23.68 -45.70 -28.71
C THR A 48 -23.62 -47.22 -28.75
N THR A 49 -24.72 -47.82 -29.21
CA THR A 49 -24.66 -49.09 -29.95
C THR A 49 -25.44 -48.90 -31.24
N THR A 50 -24.96 -49.56 -32.31
CA THR A 50 -25.55 -49.76 -33.66
C THR A 50 -25.26 -48.79 -34.82
N THR A 51 -24.59 -49.39 -35.83
CA THR A 51 -24.70 -49.32 -37.31
C THR A 51 -24.07 -48.19 -38.14
N SER A 52 -22.91 -48.53 -38.71
CA SER A 52 -22.42 -48.40 -40.12
C SER A 52 -23.20 -47.58 -41.17
N SER A 53 -22.50 -46.70 -41.92
CA SER A 53 -22.19 -46.88 -43.37
C SER A 53 -21.39 -45.72 -43.99
N SER A 54 -20.23 -46.06 -44.57
CA SER A 54 -19.57 -45.59 -45.82
C SER A 54 -19.65 -44.16 -46.41
N HIS A 55 -18.45 -43.71 -46.81
CA HIS A 55 -18.01 -42.96 -48.01
C HIS A 55 -17.67 -41.45 -47.93
N ASP A 56 -16.39 -41.22 -48.29
CA ASP A 56 -15.73 -40.07 -48.94
C ASP A 56 -15.57 -38.73 -48.19
N THR A 57 -14.32 -38.45 -47.76
CA THR A 57 -13.61 -37.14 -47.86
C THR A 57 -12.25 -37.20 -47.14
N ALA A 58 -11.20 -37.68 -47.84
CA ALA A 58 -9.86 -37.85 -47.25
C ALA A 58 -8.97 -36.59 -47.24
N ASN A 59 -9.45 -35.42 -47.68
CA ASN A 59 -8.63 -34.18 -47.77
C ASN A 59 -9.09 -33.03 -46.86
N ASN A 60 -10.01 -33.27 -45.92
CA ASN A 60 -10.47 -32.26 -44.95
C ASN A 60 -10.16 -32.63 -43.49
N LEU A 61 -9.69 -33.87 -43.24
CA LEU A 61 -9.42 -34.37 -41.90
C LEU A 61 -8.15 -33.76 -41.30
N ASP A 62 -7.11 -33.53 -42.10
CA ASP A 62 -5.81 -33.02 -41.61
C ASP A 62 -5.87 -31.54 -41.21
N THR A 63 -6.62 -30.71 -41.95
CA THR A 63 -6.81 -29.29 -41.61
C THR A 63 -7.72 -29.11 -40.39
N ILE A 64 -8.74 -29.95 -40.24
CA ILE A 64 -9.64 -29.94 -39.07
C ILE A 64 -8.93 -30.49 -37.83
N ASN A 65 -8.14 -31.57 -37.96
CA ASN A 65 -7.33 -32.10 -36.86
C ASN A 65 -6.25 -31.12 -36.41
N ASN A 66 -5.58 -30.43 -37.33
CA ASN A 66 -4.59 -29.42 -36.98
C ASN A 66 -5.23 -28.23 -36.26
N ASN A 67 -6.37 -27.71 -36.74
CA ASN A 67 -7.08 -26.64 -36.05
C ASN A 67 -7.64 -27.09 -34.70
N HIS A 68 -8.06 -28.35 -34.55
CA HIS A 68 -8.53 -28.86 -33.27
C HIS A 68 -7.38 -29.08 -32.28
N ALA A 69 -6.23 -29.58 -32.76
CA ALA A 69 -5.01 -29.71 -31.96
C ALA A 69 -4.46 -28.35 -31.51
N ILE A 70 -4.40 -27.35 -32.40
CA ILE A 70 -4.00 -25.97 -32.07
C ILE A 70 -4.93 -25.37 -31.01
N ASN A 71 -6.25 -25.47 -31.19
CA ASN A 71 -7.21 -25.00 -30.19
C ASN A 71 -7.10 -25.75 -28.84
N THR A 72 -6.66 -27.01 -28.85
CA THR A 72 -6.47 -27.80 -27.63
C THR A 72 -5.17 -27.40 -26.92
N ILE A 73 -4.11 -27.09 -27.67
CA ILE A 73 -2.84 -26.58 -27.14
C ILE A 73 -3.05 -25.19 -26.53
N ASP A 74 -3.72 -24.27 -27.23
CA ASP A 74 -4.05 -22.93 -26.72
C ASP A 74 -4.88 -23.01 -25.43
N GLN A 75 -5.83 -23.96 -25.35
CA GLN A 75 -6.62 -24.20 -24.14
C GLN A 75 -5.79 -24.77 -22.99
N GLN A 76 -4.86 -25.68 -23.26
CA GLN A 76 -3.96 -26.25 -22.25
C GLN A 76 -2.98 -25.19 -21.71
N GLN A 77 -2.48 -24.32 -22.58
CA GLN A 77 -1.60 -23.20 -22.21
C GLN A 77 -2.33 -22.18 -21.34
N GLU A 78 -3.55 -21.79 -21.71
CA GLU A 78 -4.37 -20.88 -20.91
C GLU A 78 -4.73 -21.48 -19.54
N GLN A 79 -5.02 -22.78 -19.48
CA GLN A 79 -5.22 -23.48 -18.20
C GLN A 79 -3.95 -23.49 -17.34
N TYR A 80 -2.78 -23.72 -17.92
CA TYR A 80 -1.51 -23.70 -17.21
C TYR A 80 -1.21 -22.31 -16.63
N LYS A 81 -1.44 -21.25 -17.41
CA LYS A 81 -1.32 -19.86 -16.94
C LYS A 81 -2.24 -19.57 -15.75
N GLN A 82 -3.51 -19.96 -15.83
CA GLN A 82 -4.47 -19.79 -14.74
C GLN A 82 -4.04 -20.56 -13.48
N GLN A 83 -3.49 -21.76 -13.63
CA GLN A 83 -2.96 -22.55 -12.52
C GLN A 83 -1.77 -21.86 -11.84
N MET A 84 -0.82 -21.32 -12.62
CA MET A 84 0.33 -20.59 -12.07
C MET A 84 -0.10 -19.32 -11.30
N GLU A 85 -1.05 -18.57 -11.84
CA GLU A 85 -1.61 -17.39 -11.16
C GLU A 85 -2.30 -17.78 -9.84
N ALA A 86 -3.10 -18.84 -9.86
CA ALA A 86 -3.76 -19.38 -8.67
C ALA A 86 -2.76 -19.85 -7.61
N ASP A 87 -1.70 -20.55 -8.01
CA ASP A 87 -0.63 -20.99 -7.11
C ASP A 87 0.12 -19.81 -6.50
N TYR A 88 0.36 -18.75 -7.28
CA TYR A 88 0.98 -17.53 -6.76
C TYR A 88 0.08 -16.83 -5.74
N ILE A 89 -1.21 -16.66 -6.04
CA ILE A 89 -2.20 -16.10 -5.10
C ILE A 89 -2.21 -16.90 -3.80
N LYS A 90 -2.28 -18.24 -3.89
CA LYS A 90 -2.27 -19.14 -2.73
C LYS A 90 -1.00 -18.99 -1.90
N LYS A 91 0.17 -18.88 -2.54
CA LYS A 91 1.46 -18.64 -1.86
C LYS A 91 1.46 -17.32 -1.10
N CYS A 92 1.02 -16.23 -1.72
CA CYS A 92 0.90 -14.92 -1.08
C CYS A 92 -0.04 -14.96 0.13
N THR A 93 -1.23 -15.53 -0.03
CA THR A 93 -2.21 -15.64 1.06
C THR A 93 -1.68 -16.51 2.21
N SER A 94 -1.08 -17.66 1.90
CA SER A 94 -0.52 -18.56 2.92
C SER A 94 0.61 -17.90 3.69
N TYR A 95 1.45 -17.10 3.01
CA TYR A 95 2.51 -16.32 3.65
C TYR A 95 1.96 -15.32 4.67
N VAL A 96 0.94 -14.53 4.28
CA VAL A 96 0.31 -13.53 5.17
C VAL A 96 -0.30 -14.21 6.40
N ILE A 97 -1.12 -15.25 6.19
CA ILE A 97 -1.80 -15.95 7.30
C ILE A 97 -0.79 -16.61 8.24
N SER A 98 0.22 -17.31 7.69
CA SER A 98 1.27 -17.94 8.48
C SER A 98 2.05 -16.93 9.32
N ARG A 99 2.35 -15.75 8.76
CA ARG A 99 3.01 -14.66 9.49
C ARG A 99 2.16 -14.13 10.64
N LEU A 100 0.87 -13.89 10.41
CA LEU A 100 -0.06 -13.41 11.44
C LEU A 100 -0.21 -14.43 12.57
N GLN A 101 -0.41 -15.71 12.22
CA GLN A 101 -0.53 -16.79 13.20
C GLN A 101 0.75 -16.99 13.99
N SER A 102 1.91 -16.96 13.33
CA SER A 102 3.21 -17.05 14.00
C SER A 102 3.43 -15.88 14.96
N LEU A 103 3.08 -14.66 14.56
CA LEU A 103 3.17 -13.49 15.43
C LEU A 103 2.23 -13.60 16.63
N GLN A 104 0.99 -14.03 16.41
CA GLN A 104 0.00 -14.26 17.46
C GLN A 104 0.47 -15.33 18.46
N GLN A 105 1.07 -16.42 17.97
CA GLN A 105 1.60 -17.49 18.83
C GLN A 105 2.81 -17.03 19.65
N ALA A 106 3.68 -16.20 19.06
CA ALA A 106 4.89 -15.72 19.73
C ALA A 106 4.59 -14.64 20.80
N THR A 107 3.59 -13.80 20.58
CA THR A 107 3.29 -12.65 21.45
C THR A 107 2.06 -12.84 22.32
N ASN A 108 1.17 -13.79 21.97
CA ASN A 108 -0.17 -13.91 22.54
C ASN A 108 -1.01 -12.62 22.44
N ALA A 109 -0.69 -11.74 21.48
CA ALA A 109 -1.40 -10.48 21.27
C ALA A 109 -2.66 -10.67 20.42
N ASP A 110 -3.69 -9.87 20.69
CA ASP A 110 -4.83 -9.73 19.81
C ASP A 110 -4.44 -8.93 18.56
N ILE A 111 -4.58 -9.54 17.39
CA ILE A 111 -4.18 -8.92 16.12
C ILE A 111 -5.41 -8.43 15.36
N LEU A 112 -5.44 -7.13 15.08
CA LEU A 112 -6.39 -6.50 14.16
C LEU A 112 -5.66 -6.12 12.87
N VAL A 113 -6.08 -6.70 11.74
CA VAL A 113 -5.51 -6.38 10.43
C VAL A 113 -6.25 -5.20 9.81
N VAL A 114 -5.53 -4.18 9.35
CA VAL A 114 -6.10 -3.07 8.58
C VAL A 114 -5.64 -3.17 7.12
N LEU A 115 -6.57 -3.08 6.19
CA LEU A 115 -6.33 -3.18 4.76
C LEU A 115 -6.74 -1.89 4.04
N ASP A 116 -6.00 -1.52 3.00
CA ASP A 116 -6.36 -0.40 2.13
C ASP A 116 -7.70 -0.61 1.44
N GLY A 117 -8.48 0.46 1.36
CA GLY A 117 -9.71 0.57 0.60
C GLY A 117 -9.51 1.28 -0.74
N ALA A 118 -10.27 2.34 -0.96
CA ALA A 118 -10.20 3.11 -2.20
C ALA A 118 -8.93 3.98 -2.25
N THR A 119 -8.44 4.29 -3.45
CA THR A 119 -7.42 5.33 -3.60
C THR A 119 -8.03 6.69 -3.28
N PRO A 120 -7.42 7.52 -2.42
CA PRO A 120 -7.95 8.85 -2.13
C PRO A 120 -7.83 9.77 -3.35
N PRO A 121 -8.79 10.67 -3.59
CA PRO A 121 -8.80 11.52 -4.79
C PRO A 121 -7.52 12.33 -5.00
N VAL A 122 -6.90 12.80 -3.91
CA VAL A 122 -5.65 13.57 -3.97
C VAL A 122 -4.48 12.79 -4.58
N LYS A 123 -4.52 11.44 -4.55
CA LYS A 123 -3.48 10.58 -5.13
C LYS A 123 -3.75 10.21 -6.58
N TYR A 124 -4.89 10.56 -7.18
CA TYR A 124 -5.24 10.08 -8.53
C TYR A 124 -4.20 10.47 -9.58
N ASP A 125 -3.76 11.74 -9.60
CA ASP A 125 -2.75 12.19 -10.56
C ASP A 125 -1.40 11.50 -10.36
N GLN A 126 -0.99 11.34 -9.10
CA GLN A 126 0.26 10.66 -8.76
C GLN A 126 0.21 9.18 -9.13
N CYS A 127 -0.91 8.50 -8.83
CA CYS A 127 -1.14 7.11 -9.22
C CYS A 127 -1.17 6.94 -10.74
N ALA A 128 -1.78 7.88 -11.48
CA ALA A 128 -1.77 7.88 -12.93
C ALA A 128 -0.35 8.04 -13.49
N GLN A 129 0.45 8.94 -12.92
CA GLN A 129 1.85 9.13 -13.32
C GLN A 129 2.70 7.90 -12.99
N ARG A 130 2.55 7.34 -11.78
CA ARG A 130 3.21 6.08 -11.36
C ARG A 130 2.82 4.92 -12.27
N LYS A 131 1.57 4.86 -12.71
CA LYS A 131 1.10 3.87 -13.68
C LYS A 131 1.76 4.07 -15.04
N LYS A 132 1.78 5.29 -15.57
CA LYS A 132 2.39 5.57 -16.88
C LYS A 132 3.88 5.19 -16.91
N VAL A 133 4.66 5.65 -15.95
CA VAL A 133 6.10 5.32 -15.85
C VAL A 133 6.32 3.80 -15.78
N ARG A 134 5.40 3.08 -15.14
CA ARG A 134 5.46 1.63 -15.02
C ARG A 134 5.09 0.93 -16.33
N ASP A 135 4.00 1.36 -16.96
CA ASP A 135 3.53 0.81 -18.24
C ASP A 135 4.63 1.02 -19.32
N ASP A 136 5.29 2.18 -19.31
CA ASP A 136 6.43 2.48 -20.17
C ASP A 136 7.62 1.54 -19.87
N ALA A 137 7.96 1.31 -18.59
CA ALA A 137 9.04 0.41 -18.19
C ALA A 137 8.76 -1.08 -18.48
N VAL A 138 7.49 -1.50 -18.41
CA VAL A 138 7.07 -2.86 -18.79
C VAL A 138 7.18 -3.02 -20.31
N ALA A 139 6.68 -2.05 -21.08
CA ALA A 139 6.79 -2.07 -22.54
C ALA A 139 8.25 -2.09 -23.02
N GLU A 140 9.14 -1.33 -22.37
CA GLU A 140 10.58 -1.33 -22.67
C GLU A 140 11.23 -2.69 -22.35
N ALA A 141 10.85 -3.33 -21.23
CA ALA A 141 11.33 -4.66 -20.86
C ALA A 141 10.82 -5.76 -21.82
N GLU A 142 9.59 -5.64 -22.32
CA GLU A 142 9.03 -6.54 -23.32
C GLU A 142 9.76 -6.39 -24.67
N ALA A 143 9.95 -5.16 -25.16
CA ALA A 143 10.65 -4.90 -26.42
C ALA A 143 12.12 -5.38 -26.41
N THR A 144 12.83 -5.21 -25.27
CA THR A 144 14.20 -5.72 -25.12
C THR A 144 14.25 -7.24 -25.06
N SER A 145 13.22 -7.90 -24.53
CA SER A 145 13.13 -9.37 -24.52
C SER A 145 12.83 -9.95 -25.91
N GLU A 146 11.96 -9.32 -26.69
CA GLU A 146 11.69 -9.71 -28.09
C GLU A 146 12.94 -9.56 -28.96
N ALA A 147 13.68 -8.46 -28.78
CA ALA A 147 14.96 -8.24 -29.46
C ALA A 147 16.04 -9.26 -29.05
N ALA A 148 16.08 -9.67 -27.77
CA ALA A 148 17.00 -10.70 -27.29
C ALA A 148 16.64 -12.10 -27.82
N ALA A 149 15.35 -12.44 -27.88
CA ALA A 149 14.83 -13.67 -28.45
C ALA A 149 15.13 -13.79 -29.96
N ALA A 150 15.06 -12.68 -30.71
CA ALA A 150 15.43 -12.63 -32.12
C ALA A 150 16.93 -12.86 -32.39
N SER A 151 17.81 -12.70 -31.38
CA SER A 151 19.26 -12.76 -31.53
C SER A 151 19.90 -14.10 -31.09
N THR A 152 19.15 -14.98 -30.41
CA THR A 152 19.70 -16.22 -29.84
C THR A 152 18.90 -17.43 -30.33
N HIS A 153 19.24 -17.97 -31.51
CA HIS A 153 18.68 -19.24 -31.96
C HIS A 153 19.44 -20.39 -31.29
N ASN A 154 19.06 -20.73 -30.05
CA ASN A 154 19.43 -22.00 -29.41
C ASN A 154 18.14 -22.72 -28.99
N PRO A 155 17.81 -23.88 -29.60
CA PRO A 155 16.61 -24.62 -29.27
C PRO A 155 16.87 -25.50 -28.04
N MET A 156 16.57 -25.00 -26.84
CA MET A 156 16.40 -25.84 -25.65
C MET A 156 15.42 -25.18 -24.65
N GLU A 157 14.19 -25.70 -24.67
CA GLU A 157 13.30 -26.00 -23.53
C GLU A 157 13.22 -25.01 -22.33
N ASP A 158 12.83 -23.77 -22.56
CA ASP A 158 12.08 -23.01 -21.55
C ASP A 158 10.90 -22.32 -22.27
N ASN A 159 9.68 -22.67 -21.89
CA ASN A 159 8.45 -22.26 -22.57
C ASN A 159 8.29 -20.72 -22.46
N GLU A 160 8.35 -20.00 -23.58
CA GLU A 160 8.33 -18.52 -23.65
C GLU A 160 7.18 -17.91 -22.82
N GLU A 161 6.04 -18.59 -22.77
CA GLU A 161 4.85 -18.21 -22.02
C GLU A 161 5.03 -18.34 -20.50
N GLU A 162 5.76 -19.34 -20.01
CA GLU A 162 6.10 -19.47 -18.59
C GLU A 162 6.98 -18.30 -18.15
N GLU A 163 7.88 -17.84 -19.03
CA GLU A 163 8.67 -16.65 -18.77
C GLU A 163 7.79 -15.39 -18.71
N VAL A 164 6.80 -15.26 -19.61
CA VAL A 164 5.81 -14.17 -19.59
C VAL A 164 5.01 -14.17 -18.28
N VAL A 165 4.52 -15.32 -17.81
CA VAL A 165 3.79 -15.42 -16.54
C VAL A 165 4.69 -15.11 -15.35
N ARG A 166 5.92 -15.64 -15.32
CA ARG A 166 6.92 -15.30 -14.29
C ARG A 166 7.29 -13.82 -14.31
N ARG A 167 7.33 -13.17 -15.49
CA ARG A 167 7.51 -11.72 -15.64
C ARG A 167 6.30 -10.95 -15.12
N HIS A 168 5.07 -11.36 -15.44
CA HIS A 168 3.85 -10.77 -14.89
C HIS A 168 3.82 -10.85 -13.36
N ILE A 169 4.20 -12.00 -12.79
CA ILE A 169 4.33 -12.18 -11.34
C ILE A 169 5.46 -11.30 -10.78
N ARG A 170 6.61 -11.19 -11.46
CA ARG A 170 7.72 -10.29 -11.06
C ARG A 170 7.30 -8.81 -11.12
N ALA A 171 6.55 -8.42 -12.15
CA ALA A 171 6.00 -7.08 -12.29
C ALA A 171 4.98 -6.81 -11.17
N ALA A 172 4.10 -7.77 -10.86
CA ALA A 172 3.18 -7.68 -9.72
C ALA A 172 3.93 -7.55 -8.38
N LYS A 173 5.03 -8.29 -8.17
CA LYS A 173 5.91 -8.15 -6.99
C LYS A 173 6.54 -6.77 -6.89
N LYS A 174 6.94 -6.17 -8.02
CA LYS A 174 7.62 -4.87 -8.06
C LYS A 174 6.62 -3.69 -8.01
N ALA A 175 5.36 -3.91 -8.41
CA ALA A 175 4.37 -2.85 -8.60
C ALA A 175 3.67 -2.36 -7.32
N GLY A 176 3.67 -3.13 -6.22
CA GLY A 176 2.88 -2.78 -5.03
C GLY A 176 1.38 -2.63 -5.31
N SER A 177 0.61 -2.11 -4.34
CA SER A 177 -0.86 -2.10 -4.29
C SER A 177 -1.61 -1.27 -5.36
N THR A 178 -0.93 -0.59 -6.29
CA THR A 178 -1.53 0.46 -7.14
C THR A 178 -1.68 0.09 -8.61
N SER A 179 -2.11 -1.13 -8.91
CA SER A 179 -2.36 -1.57 -10.30
C SER A 179 -3.85 -1.71 -10.60
N SER A 180 -4.43 -0.66 -11.18
CA SER A 180 -5.78 -0.67 -11.77
C SER A 180 -5.78 -1.09 -13.25
N SER A 181 -4.86 -1.95 -13.68
CA SER A 181 -4.98 -2.61 -14.99
C SER A 181 -5.76 -3.91 -14.84
N SER A 182 -6.53 -4.27 -15.86
CA SER A 182 -7.33 -5.50 -15.94
C SER A 182 -6.53 -6.82 -15.86
N THR A 183 -5.20 -6.73 -15.76
CA THR A 183 -4.24 -7.84 -15.64
C THR A 183 -3.61 -7.91 -14.24
N SER A 184 -4.03 -7.06 -13.29
CA SER A 184 -3.46 -7.09 -11.94
C SER A 184 -3.97 -8.28 -11.14
N LEU A 185 -3.04 -9.11 -10.64
CA LEU A 185 -3.35 -10.19 -9.68
C LEU A 185 -3.76 -9.64 -8.30
N TYR A 186 -3.54 -8.35 -8.04
CA TYR A 186 -3.73 -7.74 -6.73
C TYR A 186 -5.15 -7.87 -6.16
N PRO A 187 -6.24 -7.60 -6.91
CA PRO A 187 -7.59 -7.79 -6.40
C PRO A 187 -7.86 -9.25 -6.02
N PHE A 188 -7.35 -10.22 -6.78
CA PHE A 188 -7.52 -11.65 -6.47
C PHE A 188 -6.73 -12.06 -5.22
N ILE A 189 -5.51 -11.54 -5.04
CA ILE A 189 -4.71 -11.72 -3.82
C ILE A 189 -5.47 -11.15 -2.62
N GLN A 190 -5.97 -9.92 -2.73
CA GLN A 190 -6.69 -9.26 -1.64
C GLN A 190 -7.96 -10.02 -1.23
N LEU A 191 -8.73 -10.51 -2.20
CA LEU A 191 -9.90 -11.35 -1.95
C LEU A 191 -9.54 -12.68 -1.28
N SER A 192 -8.47 -13.32 -1.74
CA SER A 192 -7.97 -14.56 -1.14
C SER A 192 -7.54 -14.32 0.31
N ILE A 193 -6.82 -13.23 0.59
CA ILE A 193 -6.44 -12.82 1.94
C ILE A 193 -7.69 -12.59 2.81
N LEU A 194 -8.67 -11.82 2.34
CA LEU A 194 -9.91 -11.55 3.09
C LEU A 194 -10.66 -12.83 3.44
N SER A 195 -10.78 -13.75 2.48
CA SER A 195 -11.40 -15.05 2.69
C SER A 195 -10.63 -15.86 3.73
N SER A 196 -9.30 -15.92 3.64
CA SER A 196 -8.48 -16.67 4.57
C SER A 196 -8.44 -16.05 5.97
N LEU A 197 -8.49 -14.71 6.11
CA LEU A 197 -8.62 -14.05 7.41
C LEU A 197 -9.94 -14.43 8.10
N ARG A 198 -11.06 -14.47 7.37
CA ARG A 198 -12.36 -14.93 7.89
C ARG A 198 -12.31 -16.38 8.36
N HIS A 199 -11.75 -17.28 7.56
CA HIS A 199 -11.62 -18.70 7.93
C HIS A 199 -10.70 -18.91 9.13
N ALA A 200 -9.61 -18.14 9.21
CA ALA A 200 -8.68 -18.17 10.34
C ALA A 200 -9.21 -17.43 11.58
N GLN A 201 -10.40 -16.81 11.51
CA GLN A 201 -11.01 -16.00 12.57
C GLN A 201 -10.11 -14.86 13.06
N ILE A 202 -9.30 -14.30 12.16
CA ILE A 202 -8.44 -13.14 12.44
C ILE A 202 -9.26 -11.87 12.19
N PRO A 203 -9.45 -10.98 13.19
CA PRO A 203 -10.15 -9.72 13.02
C PRO A 203 -9.49 -8.83 11.97
N PHE A 204 -10.30 -8.19 11.12
CA PHE A 204 -9.81 -7.21 10.15
C PHE A 204 -10.80 -6.08 9.87
N VAL A 205 -10.27 -4.95 9.43
CA VAL A 205 -11.02 -3.77 8.96
C VAL A 205 -10.49 -3.33 7.61
N MET A 206 -11.40 -3.02 6.70
CA MET A 206 -11.08 -2.31 5.46
C MET A 206 -11.17 -0.81 5.72
N ALA A 207 -10.06 -0.09 5.56
CA ALA A 207 -10.08 1.36 5.61
C ALA A 207 -10.97 1.91 4.46
N PRO A 208 -11.63 3.07 4.62
CA PRO A 208 -12.32 3.72 3.50
C PRO A 208 -11.36 4.07 2.37
N TYR A 209 -10.17 4.57 2.73
CA TYR A 209 -9.08 4.88 1.83
C TYR A 209 -7.79 4.19 2.27
N GLU A 210 -6.87 4.87 2.92
CA GLU A 210 -5.56 4.32 3.27
C GLU A 210 -5.54 3.70 4.67
N ALA A 211 -4.88 2.56 4.79
CA ALA A 211 -4.68 1.86 6.04
C ALA A 211 -3.91 2.72 7.05
N ASP A 212 -2.94 3.53 6.60
CA ASP A 212 -2.14 4.40 7.48
C ASP A 212 -3.02 5.39 8.25
N GLY A 213 -3.98 6.05 7.57
CA GLY A 213 -4.93 6.94 8.23
C GLY A 213 -5.82 6.20 9.22
N GLN A 214 -6.28 4.99 8.87
CA GLN A 214 -7.09 4.17 9.76
C GLN A 214 -6.33 3.67 11.00
N LEU A 215 -5.06 3.27 10.82
CA LEU A 215 -4.17 2.86 11.90
C LEU A 215 -3.85 4.04 12.84
N ALA A 216 -3.54 5.21 12.27
CA ALA A 216 -3.35 6.44 13.03
C ALA A 216 -4.61 6.81 13.85
N TYR A 217 -5.80 6.59 13.27
CA TYR A 217 -7.06 6.84 13.96
C TYR A 217 -7.25 5.88 15.14
N PHE A 218 -7.07 4.58 14.94
CA PHE A 218 -7.16 3.61 16.03
C PHE A 218 -6.17 3.88 17.15
N ALA A 219 -4.92 4.25 16.83
CA ALA A 219 -3.95 4.66 17.83
C ALA A 219 -4.41 5.91 18.59
N SER A 220 -4.88 6.95 17.89
CA SER A 220 -5.34 8.20 18.51
C SER A 220 -6.56 8.02 19.44
N GLN A 221 -7.40 7.02 19.17
CA GLN A 221 -8.59 6.71 19.98
C GLN A 221 -8.31 5.70 21.09
N ASN A 222 -7.06 5.26 21.25
CA ASN A 222 -6.64 4.18 22.16
C ASN A 222 -7.41 2.87 21.91
N TYR A 223 -7.67 2.53 20.64
CA TYR A 223 -8.28 1.24 20.27
C TYR A 223 -7.24 0.14 20.12
N VAL A 224 -5.97 0.50 19.96
CA VAL A 224 -4.83 -0.40 19.81
C VAL A 224 -3.65 0.11 20.64
N ASP A 225 -2.86 -0.79 21.20
CA ASP A 225 -1.69 -0.45 22.01
C ASP A 225 -0.43 -0.20 21.17
N VAL A 226 -0.31 -0.92 20.05
CA VAL A 226 0.85 -0.91 19.14
C VAL A 226 0.38 -0.98 17.70
N VAL A 227 0.92 -0.12 16.85
CA VAL A 227 0.74 -0.20 15.39
C VAL A 227 1.96 -0.90 14.79
N VAL A 228 1.74 -1.90 13.94
CA VAL A 228 2.80 -2.60 13.21
C VAL A 228 2.71 -2.20 11.74
N THR A 229 3.81 -1.68 11.19
CA THR A 229 3.88 -1.30 9.78
C THR A 229 5.32 -1.36 9.27
N ASP A 230 5.48 -1.51 7.96
CA ASP A 230 6.76 -1.25 7.30
C ASP A 230 6.82 0.17 6.70
N ASP A 231 5.72 0.92 6.72
CA ASP A 231 5.60 2.25 6.11
C ASP A 231 5.93 3.39 7.07
N SER A 232 6.88 4.23 6.68
CA SER A 232 7.31 5.41 7.44
C SER A 232 6.28 6.54 7.46
N ASP A 233 5.26 6.51 6.60
CA ASP A 233 4.26 7.58 6.48
C ASP A 233 3.45 7.78 7.78
N LEU A 234 3.27 6.72 8.57
CA LEU A 234 2.63 6.76 9.90
C LEU A 234 3.32 7.71 10.89
N ILE A 235 4.62 8.00 10.72
CA ILE A 235 5.33 8.99 11.54
C ILE A 235 4.78 10.40 11.30
N GLY A 236 4.39 10.71 10.04
CA GLY A 236 3.83 12.01 9.66
C GLY A 236 2.47 12.30 10.29
N TYR A 237 1.72 11.26 10.66
CA TYR A 237 0.46 11.40 11.41
C TYR A 237 0.66 11.79 12.88
N ALA A 238 1.86 11.54 13.44
CA ALA A 238 2.23 11.89 14.82
C ALA A 238 1.20 11.47 15.89
N SER A 239 0.47 10.38 15.62
CA SER A 239 -0.68 9.91 16.41
C SER A 239 -0.45 8.55 17.08
N CYS A 240 0.60 7.84 16.67
CA CYS A 240 0.95 6.53 17.21
C CYS A 240 2.07 6.69 18.24
N ASP A 241 1.79 6.39 19.50
CA ASP A 241 2.81 6.44 20.56
C ASP A 241 3.76 5.24 20.52
N ASN A 242 3.28 4.08 20.06
CA ASN A 242 4.07 2.86 19.89
C ASN A 242 3.94 2.35 18.46
N LEU A 243 4.97 2.58 17.64
CA LEU A 243 5.03 2.18 16.25
C LEU A 243 6.13 1.15 16.05
N LEU A 244 5.77 -0.08 15.73
CA LEU A 244 6.70 -1.19 15.57
C LEU A 244 7.00 -1.42 14.08
N TYR A 245 8.23 -1.13 13.70
CA TYR A 245 8.74 -1.20 12.33
C TYR A 245 9.45 -2.52 12.02
N LYS A 246 9.35 -2.96 10.76
CA LYS A 246 10.21 -4.02 10.21
C LYS A 246 10.18 -5.31 11.01
N VAL A 247 8.98 -5.74 11.40
CA VAL A 247 8.81 -6.99 12.15
C VAL A 247 9.15 -8.18 11.27
N LYS A 248 10.17 -8.94 11.67
CA LYS A 248 10.66 -10.11 10.94
C LYS A 248 10.77 -11.30 11.86
N GLN A 249 10.52 -12.49 11.31
CA GLN A 249 10.87 -13.75 11.98
C GLN A 249 12.39 -13.91 11.94
N VAL A 250 12.97 -14.26 13.08
CA VAL A 250 14.40 -14.55 13.21
C VAL A 250 14.56 -16.07 13.29
N GLU A 251 15.36 -16.63 12.39
CA GLU A 251 15.73 -18.03 12.49
C GLU A 251 16.64 -18.21 13.70
N GLN A 252 16.32 -19.15 14.59
CA GLN A 252 17.25 -19.54 15.64
C GLN A 252 18.48 -20.15 14.95
N GLN A 253 19.65 -19.53 15.10
CA GLN A 253 20.90 -20.20 14.74
C GLN A 253 20.94 -21.50 15.54
N GLN A 254 20.93 -22.63 14.83
CA GLN A 254 21.14 -23.94 15.45
C GLN A 254 22.49 -23.88 16.16
N GLN A 255 22.46 -23.70 17.49
CA GLN A 255 23.62 -23.98 18.30
C GLN A 255 23.89 -25.48 18.09
N HIS A 256 25.06 -25.80 17.56
CA HIS A 256 25.53 -27.19 17.49
C HIS A 256 25.33 -27.81 18.88
N PRO A 257 24.62 -28.95 19.00
CA PRO A 257 24.43 -29.57 20.29
C PRO A 257 25.79 -30.06 20.76
N ASN A 258 26.39 -29.36 21.72
CA ASN A 258 27.34 -30.01 22.60
C ASN A 258 26.54 -31.07 23.34
N SER A 259 26.90 -32.33 23.09
CA SER A 259 26.43 -33.48 23.84
C SER A 259 26.55 -33.20 25.34
N ASP A 260 25.58 -33.69 26.11
CA ASP A 260 25.60 -33.84 27.57
C ASP A 260 24.70 -32.89 28.37
N ASN A 261 23.44 -32.68 27.94
CA ASN A 261 22.36 -32.42 28.89
C ASN A 261 21.01 -32.92 28.35
N ILE A 262 20.70 -34.19 28.66
CA ILE A 262 19.35 -34.74 28.53
C ILE A 262 18.55 -34.26 29.76
N HIS A 263 17.90 -33.11 29.62
CA HIS A 263 16.71 -32.80 30.41
C HIS A 263 15.52 -32.77 29.46
N ASP A 264 14.72 -33.82 29.56
CA ASP A 264 13.40 -33.97 28.97
C ASP A 264 12.46 -32.92 29.57
N ASP A 265 12.25 -31.83 28.83
CA ASP A 265 11.23 -30.83 29.14
C ASP A 265 10.30 -30.71 27.92
N SER A 266 9.46 -31.72 27.77
CA SER A 266 8.56 -31.99 26.65
C SER A 266 7.39 -31.00 26.50
N ASN A 267 7.56 -29.74 26.89
CA ASN A 267 6.50 -28.72 26.79
C ASN A 267 6.95 -27.32 26.36
N HIS A 268 8.19 -27.13 25.89
CA HIS A 268 8.55 -25.87 25.23
C HIS A 268 7.90 -25.81 23.84
N ARG A 269 6.73 -25.18 23.74
CA ARG A 269 6.17 -24.71 22.46
C ARG A 269 7.28 -23.95 21.74
N HIS A 270 7.81 -24.55 20.69
CA HIS A 270 8.88 -23.98 19.90
C HIS A 270 8.29 -22.83 19.06
N TYR A 271 8.27 -21.63 19.62
CA TYR A 271 7.84 -20.44 18.90
C TYR A 271 9.01 -19.87 18.08
N ILE A 272 8.69 -19.34 16.91
CA ILE A 272 9.65 -18.63 16.08
C ILE A 272 9.77 -17.21 16.63
N PRO A 273 10.95 -16.73 17.05
CA PRO A 273 11.09 -15.38 17.58
C PRO A 273 10.91 -14.34 16.47
N HIS A 274 10.43 -13.15 16.85
CA HIS A 274 10.28 -12.00 15.96
C HIS A 274 11.08 -10.82 16.51
N GLU A 275 11.70 -10.05 15.62
CA GLU A 275 12.39 -8.81 15.95
C GLU A 275 11.79 -7.64 15.16
N GLY A 276 11.82 -6.44 15.73
CA GLY A 276 11.36 -5.21 15.10
C GLY A 276 11.96 -3.99 15.79
N ILE A 277 11.80 -2.82 15.17
CA ILE A 277 12.25 -1.54 15.71
C ILE A 277 11.05 -0.82 16.31
N LEU A 278 10.98 -0.73 17.63
CA LEU A 278 9.96 0.07 18.30
C LEU A 278 10.38 1.55 18.23
N LEU A 279 9.54 2.36 17.61
CA LEU A 279 9.65 3.81 17.58
C LEU A 279 8.57 4.40 18.49
N GLN A 280 9.02 5.11 19.52
CA GLN A 280 8.16 5.85 20.42
C GLN A 280 8.26 7.36 20.15
N LYS A 281 7.24 8.09 20.55
CA LYS A 281 7.23 9.56 20.45
C LYS A 281 8.41 10.20 21.20
N SER A 282 8.83 9.62 22.31
CA SER A 282 10.04 10.03 23.04
C SER A 282 11.29 9.92 22.18
N ASP A 283 11.39 8.91 21.33
CA ASP A 283 12.58 8.62 20.52
C ASP A 283 12.78 9.64 19.40
N LEU A 284 11.69 10.26 18.92
CA LEU A 284 11.77 11.40 18.00
C LEU A 284 12.44 12.63 18.64
N GLY A 285 12.61 12.64 19.97
CA GLY A 285 13.26 13.68 20.77
C GLY A 285 14.70 13.38 21.22
N VAL A 286 15.14 12.12 21.18
CA VAL A 286 16.42 11.70 21.80
C VAL A 286 17.54 11.71 20.75
N SER A 287 18.46 12.67 20.90
CA SER A 287 19.72 12.65 20.16
C SER A 287 20.61 11.55 20.75
N SER A 288 21.10 10.62 19.92
CA SER A 288 22.13 9.67 20.37
C SER A 288 23.37 10.46 20.83
N PRO A 289 23.88 10.28 22.06
CA PRO A 289 25.02 11.03 22.58
C PRO A 289 26.34 10.76 21.82
N SER A 290 26.35 9.81 20.87
CA SER A 290 27.53 9.44 20.08
C SER A 290 27.68 10.20 18.75
N CYS A 291 26.71 11.02 18.32
CA CYS A 291 26.85 11.81 17.09
C CYS A 291 27.08 13.30 17.39
N HIS A 292 28.29 13.79 17.15
CA HIS A 292 28.64 15.21 17.24
C HIS A 292 28.13 16.03 16.03
N GLN A 293 27.01 15.63 15.42
CA GLN A 293 26.48 16.25 14.21
C GLN A 293 25.01 16.65 14.42
N ALA A 294 24.82 17.95 14.68
CA ALA A 294 23.59 18.74 14.58
C ALA A 294 22.27 18.10 15.07
N GLU A 295 21.86 18.54 16.25
CA GLU A 295 20.58 18.38 16.98
C GLU A 295 19.28 18.29 16.12
N PHE A 296 19.11 17.18 15.39
CA PHE A 296 17.87 16.84 14.68
C PHE A 296 16.94 16.06 15.61
N HIS A 297 15.93 16.74 16.15
CA HIS A 297 14.88 16.14 16.95
C HIS A 297 13.54 16.88 16.76
N PHE A 298 12.45 16.18 17.05
CA PHE A 298 11.07 16.68 17.08
C PHE A 298 10.54 16.89 18.50
N GLY A 299 11.39 16.77 19.53
CA GLY A 299 10.98 16.93 20.94
C GLY A 299 10.24 18.24 21.27
N ASP A 300 10.50 19.33 20.55
CA ASP A 300 9.79 20.62 20.70
C ASP A 300 8.70 20.86 19.65
N PHE A 301 8.30 19.84 18.89
CA PHE A 301 7.30 19.96 17.82
C PHE A 301 5.93 19.47 18.29
N THR A 302 4.90 20.24 17.93
CA THR A 302 3.52 19.75 18.00
C THR A 302 3.26 18.73 16.91
N LYS A 303 2.20 17.92 17.03
CA LYS A 303 1.76 16.99 15.96
C LYS A 303 1.63 17.70 14.61
N GLY A 304 1.02 18.89 14.60
CA GLY A 304 0.88 19.71 13.40
C GLY A 304 2.21 20.14 12.78
N MET A 305 3.22 20.46 13.60
CA MET A 305 4.55 20.78 13.10
C MET A 305 5.25 19.56 12.50
N ILE A 306 5.07 18.37 13.10
CA ILE A 306 5.60 17.11 12.55
C ILE A 306 4.97 16.84 11.19
N THR A 307 3.62 16.84 11.10
CA THR A 307 2.91 16.66 9.82
C THR A 307 3.37 17.67 8.77
N THR A 308 3.46 18.95 9.13
CA THR A 308 3.91 20.01 8.22
C THR A 308 5.33 19.75 7.71
N THR A 309 6.21 19.23 8.57
CA THR A 309 7.58 18.88 8.20
C THR A 309 7.64 17.74 7.20
N PHE A 310 6.88 16.67 7.43
CA PHE A 310 6.83 15.52 6.53
C PHE A 310 6.21 15.88 5.17
N VAL A 311 5.14 16.68 5.15
CA VAL A 311 4.57 17.19 3.90
C VAL A 311 5.59 18.07 3.14
N ALA A 312 6.31 18.96 3.84
CA ALA A 312 7.35 19.80 3.23
C ALA A 312 8.56 19.01 2.71
N ALA A 313 8.94 17.94 3.41
CA ALA A 313 10.02 17.03 3.00
C ALA A 313 9.65 16.13 1.82
N GLY A 314 8.36 16.13 1.43
CA GLY A 314 7.81 15.34 0.34
C GLY A 314 7.12 14.10 0.87
N CYS A 315 5.89 13.89 0.42
CA CYS A 315 5.07 12.72 0.73
C CYS A 315 4.29 12.28 -0.52
N ASP A 316 3.50 11.22 -0.37
CA ASP A 316 2.66 10.70 -1.45
C ASP A 316 1.65 11.73 -1.99
N TYR A 317 1.21 12.70 -1.19
CA TYR A 317 0.25 13.72 -1.63
C TYR A 317 0.89 14.97 -2.23
N CYS A 318 2.12 15.30 -1.81
CA CYS A 318 2.81 16.53 -2.19
C CYS A 318 4.31 16.22 -2.35
N PRO A 319 4.88 16.28 -3.58
CA PRO A 319 6.31 16.09 -3.77
C PRO A 319 7.09 17.23 -3.10
N SER A 320 8.32 16.97 -2.66
CA SER A 320 9.16 18.05 -2.13
C SER A 320 9.61 19.01 -3.23
N LEU A 321 9.81 20.27 -2.84
CA LEU A 321 10.55 21.20 -3.68
C LEU A 321 12.02 20.78 -3.74
N ARG A 322 12.66 21.01 -4.89
CA ARG A 322 14.06 20.66 -5.09
C ARG A 322 14.95 21.36 -4.07
N GLY A 323 15.84 20.60 -3.41
CA GLY A 323 16.71 21.10 -2.34
C GLY A 323 16.07 21.13 -0.94
N ILE A 324 14.79 20.76 -0.82
CA ILE A 324 14.11 20.65 0.48
C ILE A 324 14.06 19.18 0.89
N GLY A 325 15.00 18.77 1.75
CA GLY A 325 14.95 17.48 2.45
C GLY A 325 14.38 17.63 3.87
N ILE A 326 14.32 16.51 4.61
CA ILE A 326 13.73 16.47 5.95
C ILE A 326 14.38 17.45 6.94
N VAL A 327 15.69 17.63 6.88
CA VAL A 327 16.43 18.56 7.75
C VAL A 327 16.04 20.01 7.45
N THR A 328 16.04 20.40 6.17
CA THR A 328 15.65 21.74 5.72
C THR A 328 14.20 22.04 6.06
N ALA A 329 13.29 21.09 5.78
CA ALA A 329 11.88 21.20 6.10
C ALA A 329 11.64 21.40 7.61
N ARG A 330 12.29 20.59 8.45
CA ARG A 330 12.20 20.69 9.92
C ARG A 330 12.62 22.07 10.40
N ASN A 331 13.76 22.58 9.94
CA ASN A 331 14.26 23.87 10.37
C ASN A 331 13.35 25.02 9.93
N ILE A 332 12.84 24.99 8.70
CA ILE A 332 11.86 25.96 8.20
C ILE A 332 10.60 25.96 9.08
N VAL A 333 10.05 24.78 9.40
CA VAL A 333 8.86 24.65 10.25
C VAL A 333 9.14 25.18 11.66
N LYS A 334 10.26 24.77 12.28
CA LYS A 334 10.66 25.25 13.61
C LYS A 334 10.66 26.77 13.70
N GLU A 335 11.32 27.42 12.76
CA GLU A 335 11.41 28.88 12.73
C GLU A 335 10.05 29.53 12.45
N SER A 336 9.26 28.97 11.52
CA SER A 336 7.98 29.55 11.11
C SER A 336 6.91 29.49 12.21
N PHE A 337 7.01 28.53 13.13
CA PHE A 337 6.09 28.36 14.24
C PHE A 337 6.57 29.03 15.54
N ARG A 338 7.89 29.23 15.75
CA ARG A 338 8.43 29.98 16.91
C ARG A 338 8.01 31.45 16.92
N ASP A 339 7.82 32.05 15.74
CA ASP A 339 7.65 33.50 15.56
C ASP A 339 6.26 34.04 15.94
N VAL A 340 5.29 33.19 16.31
CA VAL A 340 3.93 33.63 16.67
C VAL A 340 3.88 34.25 18.06
N MET A 341 4.49 33.60 19.06
CA MET A 341 4.32 34.01 20.46
C MET A 341 5.26 35.14 20.88
N GLY A 342 6.49 35.15 20.35
CA GLY A 342 7.45 36.23 20.62
C GLY A 342 6.99 37.58 20.04
N THR A 343 6.32 37.54 18.88
CA THR A 343 5.96 38.76 18.15
C THR A 343 4.64 39.36 18.61
N LEU A 344 3.64 38.56 18.98
CA LEU A 344 2.42 39.05 19.65
C LEU A 344 2.74 39.76 20.98
N CYS A 345 3.75 39.27 21.73
CA CYS A 345 4.22 39.92 22.95
C CYS A 345 5.02 41.21 22.67
N ARG A 346 5.67 41.32 21.51
CA ARG A 346 6.47 42.49 21.13
C ARG A 346 5.61 43.61 20.53
N GLU A 347 4.59 43.28 19.75
CA GLU A 347 3.62 44.24 19.20
C GLU A 347 2.80 44.90 20.31
N ARG A 348 2.30 44.13 21.28
CA ARG A 348 1.60 44.71 22.45
C ARG A 348 2.47 45.74 23.20
N ARG A 349 3.78 45.53 23.22
CA ARG A 349 4.75 46.43 23.85
C ARG A 349 5.08 47.65 22.99
N LEU A 350 5.06 47.52 21.67
CA LEU A 350 5.29 48.63 20.73
C LEU A 350 4.04 49.50 20.54
N GLU A 351 2.84 48.94 20.61
CA GLU A 351 1.57 49.69 20.71
C GLU A 351 1.51 50.53 21.99
N GLU A 352 2.10 50.04 23.09
CA GLU A 352 2.27 50.79 24.34
C GLU A 352 3.36 51.88 24.25
N GLU A 353 4.32 51.78 23.31
CA GLU A 353 5.49 52.66 23.21
C GLU A 353 5.46 53.66 22.02
N GLY A 354 4.43 53.63 21.15
CA GLY A 354 4.06 54.75 20.27
C GLY A 354 5.11 55.19 19.23
N ASN A 355 5.84 54.26 18.61
CA ASN A 355 6.93 54.60 17.69
C ASN A 355 6.64 54.21 16.23
N ASP A 356 6.32 55.22 15.40
CA ASP A 356 6.08 55.11 13.95
C ASP A 356 7.40 55.18 13.16
N ASP A 357 8.13 54.06 13.05
CA ASP A 357 9.27 53.96 12.12
C ASP A 357 8.89 53.08 10.91
N HIS A 358 8.85 53.72 9.74
CA HIS A 358 8.18 53.25 8.52
C HIS A 358 9.04 52.34 7.62
N ASP A 359 10.15 51.78 8.11
CA ASP A 359 11.12 51.02 7.29
C ASP A 359 11.19 49.50 7.60
N ASN A 360 10.21 48.98 8.34
CA ASN A 360 10.22 47.60 8.87
C ASN A 360 9.39 46.58 8.06
N THR A 361 9.03 46.89 6.81
CA THR A 361 7.98 46.18 6.06
C THR A 361 8.25 44.67 5.89
N THR A 362 9.50 44.23 5.76
CA THR A 362 9.83 42.79 5.64
C THR A 362 9.78 42.04 6.99
N SER A 363 10.06 42.71 8.10
CA SER A 363 9.87 42.16 9.45
C SER A 363 8.38 42.04 9.75
N THR A 364 7.60 43.11 9.50
CA THR A 364 6.17 43.19 9.81
C THR A 364 5.32 42.27 8.92
N ILE A 365 5.70 42.05 7.65
CA ILE A 365 4.96 41.11 6.78
C ILE A 365 5.09 39.67 7.26
N ASN A 366 6.27 39.22 7.73
CA ASN A 366 6.40 37.86 8.29
C ASN A 366 5.61 37.70 9.61
N THR A 367 5.40 38.79 10.35
CA THR A 367 4.65 38.82 11.61
C THR A 367 3.16 38.55 11.44
N ILE A 368 2.53 39.03 10.36
CA ILE A 368 1.07 38.95 10.16
C ILE A 368 0.61 37.63 9.50
N LEU A 369 1.52 36.93 8.82
CA LEU A 369 1.16 35.72 8.08
C LEU A 369 0.89 34.53 9.03
N PRO A 370 -0.15 33.69 8.76
CA PRO A 370 -0.33 32.44 9.47
C PRO A 370 0.92 31.53 9.37
N PRO A 371 1.19 30.66 10.37
CA PRO A 371 2.40 29.82 10.39
C PRO A 371 2.64 29.01 9.12
N LEU A 372 1.59 28.43 8.53
CA LEU A 372 1.70 27.66 7.29
C LEU A 372 2.09 28.52 6.09
N GLN A 373 1.62 29.77 6.03
CA GLN A 373 1.98 30.68 4.95
C GLN A 373 3.45 31.11 5.07
N ARG A 374 3.95 31.33 6.30
CA ARG A 374 5.39 31.52 6.54
C ARG A 374 6.21 30.31 6.09
N VAL A 375 5.75 29.09 6.39
CA VAL A 375 6.41 27.86 5.92
C VAL A 375 6.51 27.87 4.39
N LEU A 376 5.40 28.08 3.68
CA LEU A 376 5.39 28.12 2.21
C LEU A 376 6.32 29.21 1.65
N THR A 377 6.29 30.43 2.21
CA THR A 377 7.20 31.51 1.82
C THR A 377 8.66 31.08 1.97
N LYS A 378 9.03 30.50 3.12
CA LYS A 378 10.40 30.03 3.36
C LYS A 378 10.78 28.85 2.46
N LEU A 379 9.85 27.94 2.15
CA LEU A 379 10.08 26.85 1.21
C LEU A 379 10.45 27.38 -0.18
N PHE A 380 9.70 28.36 -0.71
CA PHE A 380 9.99 28.97 -2.00
C PHE A 380 11.29 29.80 -2.03
N GLN A 381 11.74 30.30 -0.87
CA GLN A 381 13.03 31.01 -0.76
C GLN A 381 14.23 30.07 -0.72
N ASN A 382 14.06 28.87 -0.15
CA ASN A 382 15.13 27.90 0.11
C ASN A 382 15.24 26.80 -0.95
N THR A 383 14.23 26.64 -1.82
CA THR A 383 14.33 25.71 -2.95
C THR A 383 15.39 26.14 -3.96
N TYR A 384 16.05 25.17 -4.58
CA TYR A 384 17.05 25.38 -5.64
C TYR A 384 16.46 26.07 -6.87
N ASP A 385 15.16 25.91 -7.09
CA ASP A 385 14.44 26.43 -8.25
C ASP A 385 13.77 27.81 -7.97
N ARG A 386 14.21 28.52 -6.91
CA ARG A 386 13.62 29.80 -6.46
C ARG A 386 13.54 30.90 -7.53
N ARG A 387 14.42 30.84 -8.54
CA ARG A 387 14.46 31.80 -9.66
C ARG A 387 13.63 31.37 -10.87
N THR A 388 13.30 30.08 -10.97
CA THR A 388 12.60 29.50 -12.12
C THR A 388 11.13 29.21 -11.82
N LEU A 389 10.75 29.06 -10.54
CA LEU A 389 9.36 28.87 -10.12
C LEU A 389 8.48 30.05 -10.52
N THR A 390 7.51 29.79 -11.38
CA THR A 390 6.50 30.77 -11.78
C THR A 390 5.48 31.00 -10.66
N THR A 391 4.65 32.04 -10.79
CA THR A 391 3.53 32.28 -9.88
C THR A 391 2.53 31.12 -9.89
N GLN A 392 2.33 30.46 -11.04
CA GLN A 392 1.42 29.33 -11.14
C GLN A 392 1.98 28.09 -10.42
N ASP A 393 3.28 27.78 -10.59
CA ASP A 393 3.92 26.65 -9.91
C ASP A 393 3.81 26.77 -8.39
N LYS A 394 3.98 27.99 -7.86
CA LYS A 394 3.83 28.27 -6.43
C LYS A 394 2.41 28.02 -5.94
N LYS A 395 1.39 28.45 -6.69
CA LYS A 395 -0.02 28.20 -6.37
C LYS A 395 -0.37 26.72 -6.42
N ASP A 396 0.11 26.02 -7.43
CA ASP A 396 -0.13 24.58 -7.59
C ASP A 396 0.55 23.79 -6.46
N TYR A 397 1.77 24.17 -6.08
CA TYR A 397 2.45 23.58 -4.93
C TYR A 397 1.72 23.86 -3.63
N GLU A 398 1.33 25.11 -3.37
CA GLU A 398 0.56 25.50 -2.19
C GLU A 398 -0.74 24.71 -2.06
N GLN A 399 -1.49 24.56 -3.16
CA GLN A 399 -2.72 23.77 -3.15
C GLN A 399 -2.44 22.30 -2.81
N ARG A 400 -1.41 21.68 -3.41
CA ARG A 400 -1.02 20.29 -3.09
C ARG A 400 -0.56 20.15 -1.64
N PHE A 401 0.20 21.12 -1.14
CA PHE A 401 0.71 21.16 0.22
C PHE A 401 -0.44 21.22 1.24
N LEU A 402 -1.41 22.09 1.03
CA LEU A 402 -2.59 22.20 1.90
C LEU A 402 -3.46 20.95 1.82
N ASN A 403 -3.70 20.42 0.61
CA ASN A 403 -4.43 19.16 0.44
C ASN A 403 -3.75 18.00 1.17
N ALA A 404 -2.41 17.91 1.11
CA ALA A 404 -1.64 16.90 1.82
C ALA A 404 -1.79 17.02 3.33
N ILE A 405 -1.72 18.23 3.89
CA ILE A 405 -1.98 18.46 5.32
C ILE A 405 -3.39 18.01 5.69
N ILE A 406 -4.40 18.34 4.88
CA ILE A 406 -5.78 17.91 5.10
C ILE A 406 -5.89 16.38 5.04
N SER A 407 -5.21 15.71 4.11
CA SER A 407 -5.21 14.24 4.03
C SER A 407 -4.62 13.58 5.27
N TYR A 408 -3.50 14.09 5.79
CA TYR A 408 -2.90 13.61 7.03
C TYR A 408 -3.74 13.91 8.28
N ARG A 409 -4.54 14.98 8.27
CA ARG A 409 -5.22 15.50 9.46
C ARG A 409 -6.69 15.13 9.55
N HIS A 410 -7.33 15.01 8.40
CA HIS A 410 -8.76 14.88 8.18
C HIS A 410 -9.07 13.84 7.10
N GLY A 411 -8.26 12.80 6.99
CA GLY A 411 -8.58 11.63 6.17
C GLY A 411 -9.88 10.96 6.64
N VAL A 412 -10.64 10.39 5.71
CA VAL A 412 -11.86 9.65 6.03
C VAL A 412 -11.48 8.26 6.55
N VAL A 413 -11.95 7.94 7.75
CA VAL A 413 -11.68 6.69 8.47
C VAL A 413 -12.99 6.07 8.96
N TYR A 414 -13.00 4.77 9.22
CA TYR A 414 -14.14 4.04 9.76
C TYR A 414 -14.04 3.96 11.29
N ASP A 415 -15.08 4.38 12.00
CA ASP A 415 -15.19 4.21 13.45
C ASP A 415 -16.07 2.98 13.76
N PRO A 416 -15.50 1.89 14.32
CA PRO A 416 -16.25 0.68 14.64
C PRO A 416 -17.27 0.86 15.77
N LYS A 417 -17.14 1.87 16.64
CA LYS A 417 -18.11 2.09 17.74
C LYS A 417 -19.43 2.63 17.24
N ILE A 418 -19.38 3.60 16.33
CA ILE A 418 -20.58 4.21 15.72
C ILE A 418 -20.93 3.60 14.37
N GLN A 419 -20.07 2.73 13.82
CA GLN A 419 -20.26 2.02 12.56
C GLN A 419 -20.43 2.92 11.33
N HIS A 420 -19.78 4.08 11.33
CA HIS A 420 -19.81 5.06 10.25
C HIS A 420 -18.43 5.57 9.89
N CYS A 421 -18.29 6.05 8.65
CA CYS A 421 -17.11 6.79 8.23
C CYS A 421 -17.16 8.21 8.80
N VAL A 422 -16.03 8.66 9.36
CA VAL A 422 -15.85 9.99 9.93
C VAL A 422 -14.59 10.64 9.37
N PHE A 423 -14.53 11.97 9.45
CA PHE A 423 -13.27 12.67 9.27
C PHE A 423 -12.43 12.48 10.53
N SER A 424 -11.22 11.96 10.36
CA SER A 424 -10.25 11.95 11.43
C SER A 424 -9.97 13.37 11.92
N ASN A 425 -9.65 13.50 13.20
CA ASN A 425 -9.10 14.73 13.74
C ASN A 425 -8.09 14.36 14.82
N TYR A 426 -6.82 14.34 14.43
CA TYR A 426 -5.73 13.87 15.29
C TYR A 426 -5.20 14.95 16.26
N LEU A 427 -6.02 15.94 16.64
CA LEU A 427 -5.63 16.99 17.60
C LEU A 427 -5.32 16.40 18.97
#